data_AF-A0A975SBS1-F1
#
_entry.id   AF-A0A975SBS1-F1
#
_cell.length_a   1.000
_cell.length_b   1.000
_cell.length_c   1.000
_cell.angle_alpha   90.00
_cell.angle_beta   90.00
_cell.angle_gamma   90.00
#
_symmetry.space_group_name_H-M   'P 1'
#
loop_
_entity.id
_entity.type
_entity.pdbx_description
1 polymer ?
#
loop_
_entity_poly.entity_id
_entity_poly.type
_entity_poly.pdbx_seq_one_letter_code
_entity_poly.pdbx_strand_id
1 'polypeptide(L)'
;MKRKVKVIATLGQSTDEKLENILKNKLADAVLIDNYYGSREENSARIKKVKELSKENNIAIIYDLDHIYAENKYKLIKIDLDNVYYAINEDVDFVATPFISDIDEIINIRNIFKQRNSNIGLIVKIDSKNAYENIDDILENCDAIMINRDELGMDLPLQDLPIIQKEIIRKANFAGKEVILTTQMLQSMVYNPRPTRAEVSDVANATIDGVDAILLIEETATGYYPEKSLETLNRIVCHIDKSYGNEKESELYKIADMELSHAMCLTSKYLIEQTNTRNIVTYTKSGKTARFIAKYRPKATILAIVPDNKSAKKLSLTWGVYTDIEDKKLTMEEMIEKAPVFSKNNNLSSEGDYVLVTLGGDSKQGNFSPTDFLTIKEVK
;
A
#
# COMPACT_ATOMS: atom_id res chain seq x y z
N MET A 1 -2.82 11.21 15.00
CA MET A 1 -1.76 11.58 14.02
C MET A 1 -1.87 10.60 12.87
N LYS A 2 -2.04 11.09 11.64
CA LYS A 2 -2.17 10.23 10.46
C LYS A 2 -0.79 9.91 9.91
N ARG A 3 -0.52 8.61 9.74
CA ARG A 3 0.71 8.06 9.14
C ARG A 3 0.62 8.09 7.63
N LYS A 4 1.76 8.17 6.95
CA LYS A 4 1.80 8.06 5.48
C LYS A 4 2.20 6.67 5.03
N VAL A 5 3.24 6.10 5.62
CA VAL A 5 3.55 4.68 5.40
C VAL A 5 2.44 3.83 6.02
N LYS A 6 2.00 2.85 5.26
CA LYS A 6 0.93 1.92 5.62
C LYS A 6 1.46 0.78 6.48
N VAL A 7 0.59 0.25 7.33
CA VAL A 7 0.91 -0.87 8.21
C VAL A 7 0.05 -2.06 7.85
N ILE A 8 0.67 -3.21 7.63
CA ILE A 8 -0.01 -4.46 7.32
C ILE A 8 0.24 -5.44 8.47
N ALA A 9 -0.83 -6.08 8.95
CA ALA A 9 -0.76 -7.09 9.99
C ALA A 9 -1.08 -8.48 9.42
N THR A 10 -0.22 -9.46 9.63
CA THR A 10 -0.55 -10.86 9.34
C THR A 10 -1.47 -11.39 10.42
N LEU A 11 -2.59 -11.98 10.01
CA LEU A 11 -3.53 -12.60 10.94
C LEU A 11 -3.14 -14.05 11.21
N GLY A 12 -3.22 -14.39 12.48
CA GLY A 12 -2.99 -15.72 13.01
C GLY A 12 -3.60 -15.85 14.41
N GLN A 13 -3.27 -16.94 15.09
CA GLN A 13 -3.79 -17.27 16.41
C GLN A 13 -3.68 -16.11 17.42
N SER A 14 -2.58 -15.35 17.39
CA SER A 14 -2.36 -14.24 18.33
C SER A 14 -3.25 -13.03 18.07
N THR A 15 -3.78 -12.89 16.85
CA THR A 15 -4.68 -11.80 16.46
C THR A 15 -6.17 -12.14 16.55
N ASP A 16 -6.57 -13.41 16.59
CA ASP A 16 -7.98 -13.80 16.41
C ASP A 16 -8.93 -13.14 17.43
N GLU A 17 -8.52 -13.10 18.70
CA GLU A 17 -9.25 -12.43 19.78
C GLU A 17 -9.07 -10.91 19.79
N LYS A 18 -7.98 -10.40 19.20
CA LYS A 18 -7.58 -8.99 19.24
C LYS A 18 -7.97 -8.22 17.98
N LEU A 19 -8.46 -8.91 16.95
CA LEU A 19 -8.73 -8.37 15.63
C LEU A 19 -9.64 -7.13 15.68
N GLU A 20 -10.69 -7.18 16.50
CA GLU A 20 -11.60 -6.03 16.65
C GLU A 20 -10.87 -4.79 17.17
N ASN A 21 -10.00 -4.95 18.17
CA ASN A 21 -9.24 -3.83 18.74
C ASN A 21 -8.18 -3.32 17.75
N ILE A 22 -7.49 -4.22 17.04
CA ILE A 22 -6.53 -3.88 15.98
C ILE A 22 -7.18 -3.01 14.90
N LEU A 23 -8.36 -3.40 14.42
CA LEU A 23 -9.05 -2.72 13.33
C LEU A 23 -9.74 -1.43 13.80
N LYS A 24 -10.44 -1.44 14.94
CA LYS A 24 -11.15 -0.24 15.47
C LYS A 24 -10.18 0.88 15.85
N ASN A 25 -9.01 0.55 16.39
CA ASN A 25 -7.96 1.53 16.70
C ASN A 25 -7.08 1.89 15.50
N LYS A 26 -7.39 1.36 14.30
CA LYS A 26 -6.65 1.62 13.05
C LYS A 26 -5.15 1.33 13.19
N LEU A 27 -4.80 0.27 13.91
CA LEU A 27 -3.40 -0.14 14.09
C LEU A 27 -2.80 -0.69 12.79
N ALA A 28 -3.63 -1.22 11.89
CA ALA A 28 -3.27 -1.66 10.54
C ALA A 28 -4.18 -0.99 9.49
N ASP A 29 -3.67 -0.83 8.27
CA ASP A 29 -4.39 -0.35 7.09
C ASP A 29 -4.86 -1.52 6.19
N ALA A 30 -4.16 -2.64 6.28
CA ALA A 30 -4.50 -3.89 5.59
C ALA A 30 -4.13 -5.09 6.48
N VAL A 31 -4.68 -6.25 6.13
CA VAL A 31 -4.36 -7.51 6.78
C VAL A 31 -3.88 -8.53 5.77
N LEU A 32 -2.91 -9.36 6.16
CA LEU A 32 -2.46 -10.51 5.38
C LEU A 32 -3.07 -11.79 5.98
N ILE A 33 -3.61 -12.64 5.11
CA ILE A 33 -4.08 -13.99 5.43
C ILE A 33 -3.15 -14.98 4.72
N ASP A 34 -2.61 -15.92 5.47
CA ASP A 34 -1.66 -16.93 4.99
C ASP A 34 -2.08 -18.29 5.56
N ASN A 35 -2.05 -19.34 4.72
CA ASN A 35 -2.39 -20.70 5.13
C ASN A 35 -1.37 -21.32 6.08
N TYR A 36 -0.16 -20.76 6.18
CA TYR A 36 0.82 -21.15 7.19
C TYR A 36 0.33 -20.89 8.61
N TYR A 37 -0.54 -19.88 8.82
CA TYR A 37 -1.05 -19.48 10.14
C TYR A 37 -2.50 -19.89 10.40
N GLY A 38 -3.11 -20.73 9.55
CA GLY A 38 -4.44 -21.28 9.79
C GLY A 38 -4.99 -22.13 8.65
N SER A 39 -5.97 -22.97 8.96
CA SER A 39 -6.70 -23.75 7.94
C SER A 39 -7.52 -22.85 7.02
N ARG A 40 -7.99 -23.39 5.89
CA ARG A 40 -8.91 -22.65 5.02
C ARG A 40 -10.19 -22.22 5.74
N GLU A 41 -10.72 -23.05 6.64
CA GLU A 41 -11.89 -22.71 7.45
C GLU A 41 -11.62 -21.53 8.39
N GLU A 42 -10.47 -21.55 9.08
CA GLU A 42 -10.03 -20.45 9.95
C GLU A 42 -9.80 -19.16 9.15
N ASN A 43 -9.16 -19.27 7.99
CA ASN A 43 -8.90 -18.16 7.09
C ASN A 43 -10.18 -17.55 6.52
N SER A 44 -11.16 -18.36 6.08
CA SER A 44 -12.48 -17.86 5.67
C SER A 44 -13.21 -17.16 6.83
N ALA A 45 -13.10 -17.67 8.06
CA ALA A 45 -13.67 -17.02 9.24
C ALA A 45 -13.01 -15.66 9.54
N ARG A 46 -11.68 -15.58 9.45
CA ARG A 46 -10.93 -14.32 9.57
C ARG A 46 -11.33 -13.31 8.49
N ILE A 47 -11.37 -13.73 7.23
CA ILE A 47 -11.80 -12.89 6.08
C ILE A 47 -13.20 -12.33 6.34
N LYS A 48 -14.15 -13.18 6.73
CA LYS A 48 -15.52 -12.75 7.04
C LYS A 48 -15.55 -11.72 8.17
N LYS A 49 -14.83 -11.96 9.26
CA LYS A 49 -14.76 -11.03 10.41
C LYS A 49 -14.13 -9.70 10.01
N VAL A 50 -13.06 -9.70 9.20
CA VAL A 50 -12.47 -8.46 8.66
C VAL A 50 -13.46 -7.72 7.77
N LYS A 51 -14.20 -8.41 6.89
CA LYS A 51 -15.21 -7.77 6.02
C LYS A 51 -16.34 -7.13 6.83
N GLU A 52 -16.77 -7.77 7.92
CA GLU A 52 -17.78 -7.23 8.83
C GLU A 52 -17.28 -5.96 9.53
N LEU A 53 -16.06 -5.97 10.07
CA LEU A 53 -15.44 -4.85 10.78
C LEU A 53 -14.95 -3.71 9.86
N SER A 54 -14.61 -4.04 8.61
CA SER A 54 -14.05 -3.09 7.63
C SER A 54 -15.09 -2.14 7.03
N LYS A 55 -16.39 -2.35 7.25
CA LYS A 55 -17.45 -1.47 6.71
C LYS A 55 -17.27 0.01 7.09
N GLU A 56 -16.60 0.27 8.21
CA GLU A 56 -16.37 1.63 8.73
C GLU A 56 -14.95 2.14 8.45
N ASN A 57 -13.99 1.26 8.11
CA ASN A 57 -12.55 1.59 8.16
C ASN A 57 -11.75 1.22 6.90
N ASN A 58 -12.37 0.68 5.84
CA ASN A 58 -11.75 0.40 4.54
C ASN A 58 -10.42 -0.38 4.63
N ILE A 59 -10.40 -1.44 5.42
CA ILE A 59 -9.25 -2.32 5.59
C ILE A 59 -9.20 -3.31 4.42
N ALA A 60 -8.06 -3.35 3.74
CA ALA A 60 -7.85 -4.29 2.64
C ALA A 60 -7.43 -5.66 3.15
N ILE A 61 -7.84 -6.71 2.44
CA ILE A 61 -7.44 -8.10 2.68
C ILE A 61 -6.48 -8.53 1.58
N ILE A 62 -5.29 -8.93 2.00
CA ILE A 62 -4.28 -9.57 1.15
C ILE A 62 -4.32 -11.06 1.45
N TYR A 63 -4.49 -11.89 0.43
CA TYR A 63 -4.35 -13.34 0.56
C TYR A 63 -3.00 -13.78 0.01
N ASP A 64 -2.19 -14.42 0.84
CA ASP A 64 -0.91 -15.00 0.45
C ASP A 64 -1.15 -16.35 -0.23
N LEU A 65 -0.69 -16.49 -1.48
CA LEU A 65 -0.85 -17.72 -2.24
C LEU A 65 0.27 -18.70 -1.88
N ASP A 66 -0.06 -19.98 -1.74
CA ASP A 66 0.97 -21.02 -1.60
C ASP A 66 1.43 -21.57 -2.95
N HIS A 67 2.60 -22.21 -2.90
CA HIS A 67 3.15 -23.03 -3.98
C HIS A 67 2.81 -24.50 -3.86
N ILE A 68 2.82 -25.19 -5.01
CA ILE A 68 2.99 -26.64 -5.05
C ILE A 68 4.49 -26.95 -4.98
N TYR A 69 4.94 -27.51 -3.85
CA TYR A 69 6.30 -28.02 -3.68
C TYR A 69 6.49 -29.33 -4.44
N ALA A 70 7.61 -29.51 -5.15
CA ALA A 70 8.03 -30.84 -5.59
C ALA A 70 8.38 -31.73 -4.38
N GLU A 71 8.29 -33.06 -4.54
CA GLU A 71 8.64 -34.04 -3.50
C GLU A 71 10.05 -33.82 -2.91
N ASN A 72 10.98 -33.29 -3.72
CA ASN A 72 12.21 -32.69 -3.24
C ASN A 72 11.94 -31.19 -3.03
N LYS A 73 11.77 -30.77 -1.76
CA LYS A 73 11.45 -29.42 -1.24
C LYS A 73 12.17 -28.19 -1.86
N TYR A 74 13.07 -28.38 -2.83
CA TYR A 74 13.92 -27.35 -3.43
C TYR A 74 13.53 -26.95 -4.86
N LYS A 75 12.45 -27.52 -5.43
CA LYS A 75 11.96 -27.10 -6.74
C LYS A 75 10.47 -26.81 -6.70
N LEU A 76 10.14 -25.52 -6.79
CA LEU A 76 8.77 -25.04 -6.95
C LEU A 76 8.32 -25.37 -8.38
N ILE A 77 7.11 -25.92 -8.52
CA ILE A 77 6.62 -26.41 -9.82
C ILE A 77 5.76 -25.36 -10.51
N LYS A 78 4.80 -24.79 -9.77
CA LYS A 78 3.82 -23.81 -10.25
C LYS A 78 3.00 -23.28 -9.08
N ILE A 79 2.43 -22.09 -9.25
CA ILE A 79 1.40 -21.56 -8.35
C ILE A 79 0.18 -22.50 -8.32
N ASP A 80 -0.34 -22.76 -7.12
CA ASP A 80 -1.56 -23.54 -6.94
C ASP A 80 -2.79 -22.73 -7.37
N LEU A 81 -3.39 -23.12 -8.50
CA LEU A 81 -4.58 -22.44 -9.03
C LEU A 81 -5.80 -22.57 -8.11
N ASP A 82 -5.86 -23.60 -7.26
CA ASP A 82 -6.97 -23.74 -6.31
C ASP A 82 -6.93 -22.63 -5.25
N ASN A 83 -5.74 -22.17 -4.85
CA ASN A 83 -5.58 -21.01 -3.98
C ASN A 83 -6.00 -19.71 -4.68
N VAL A 84 -5.70 -19.57 -5.98
CA VAL A 84 -6.15 -18.42 -6.78
C VAL A 84 -7.67 -18.38 -6.86
N TYR A 85 -8.32 -19.51 -7.14
CA TYR A 85 -9.78 -19.59 -7.18
C TYR A 85 -10.43 -19.37 -5.81
N TYR A 86 -9.81 -19.89 -4.75
CA TYR A 86 -10.25 -19.62 -3.37
C TYR A 86 -10.22 -18.11 -3.08
N ALA A 87 -9.12 -17.41 -3.37
CA ALA A 87 -9.01 -15.97 -3.18
C ALA A 87 -10.08 -15.17 -3.95
N ILE A 88 -10.38 -15.59 -5.19
CA ILE A 88 -11.46 -15.00 -6.00
C ILE A 88 -12.82 -15.21 -5.34
N ASN A 89 -13.11 -16.42 -4.88
CA ASN A 89 -14.40 -16.76 -4.26
C ASN A 89 -14.59 -16.05 -2.92
N GLU A 90 -13.52 -15.87 -2.15
CA GLU A 90 -13.52 -15.10 -0.91
C GLU A 90 -13.57 -13.58 -1.16
N ASP A 91 -13.51 -13.10 -2.41
CA ASP A 91 -13.52 -11.68 -2.82
C ASP A 91 -12.59 -10.83 -1.95
N VAL A 92 -11.32 -11.26 -1.88
CA VAL A 92 -10.24 -10.48 -1.26
C VAL A 92 -9.86 -9.27 -2.12
N ASP A 93 -9.08 -8.35 -1.57
CA ASP A 93 -8.72 -7.11 -2.29
C ASP A 93 -7.43 -7.28 -3.09
N PHE A 94 -6.48 -8.05 -2.55
CA PHE A 94 -5.20 -8.35 -3.16
C PHE A 94 -4.84 -9.83 -2.99
N VAL A 95 -4.03 -10.35 -3.89
CA VAL A 95 -3.25 -11.57 -3.68
C VAL A 95 -1.77 -11.24 -3.71
N ALA A 96 -1.00 -11.88 -2.84
CA ALA A 96 0.46 -11.92 -2.96
C ALA A 96 0.84 -13.21 -3.67
N THR A 97 1.63 -13.11 -4.73
CA THR A 97 2.22 -14.29 -5.35
C THR A 97 3.18 -14.94 -4.37
N PRO A 98 3.40 -16.25 -4.47
CA PRO A 98 4.55 -16.84 -3.84
C PRO A 98 5.79 -16.62 -4.73
N PHE A 99 6.91 -17.28 -4.44
CA PHE A 99 8.17 -17.17 -5.17
C PHE A 99 8.00 -17.29 -6.70
N ILE A 100 8.41 -16.27 -7.45
CA ILE A 100 8.25 -16.27 -8.91
C ILE A 100 9.55 -16.64 -9.59
N SER A 101 9.45 -17.67 -10.44
CA SER A 101 10.55 -18.10 -11.31
C SER A 101 10.42 -17.59 -12.75
N ASP A 102 9.20 -17.22 -13.18
CA ASP A 102 8.90 -16.81 -14.55
C ASP A 102 7.78 -15.76 -14.60
N ILE A 103 7.93 -14.76 -15.47
CA ILE A 103 6.94 -13.72 -15.74
C ILE A 103 5.63 -14.30 -16.29
N ASP A 104 5.69 -15.43 -16.99
CA ASP A 104 4.51 -16.10 -17.55
C ASP A 104 3.51 -16.53 -16.47
N GLU A 105 3.98 -16.85 -15.26
CA GLU A 105 3.10 -17.17 -14.11
C GLU A 105 2.28 -15.96 -13.67
N ILE A 106 2.90 -14.77 -13.64
CA ILE A 106 2.23 -13.49 -13.32
C ILE A 106 1.16 -13.21 -14.38
N ILE A 107 1.50 -13.34 -15.66
CA ILE A 107 0.58 -13.12 -16.79
C ILE A 107 -0.62 -14.08 -16.70
N ASN A 108 -0.37 -15.35 -16.37
CA ASN A 108 -1.42 -16.36 -16.22
C ASN A 108 -2.42 -15.98 -15.11
N ILE A 109 -1.95 -15.57 -13.93
CA ILE A 109 -2.84 -15.11 -12.85
C ILE A 109 -3.69 -13.93 -13.30
N ARG A 110 -3.10 -12.95 -13.99
CA ARG A 110 -3.87 -11.81 -14.51
C ARG A 110 -4.93 -12.23 -15.52
N ASN A 111 -4.64 -13.21 -16.37
CA ASN A 111 -5.60 -13.75 -17.32
C ASN A 111 -6.76 -14.45 -16.60
N ILE A 112 -6.48 -15.20 -15.53
CA ILE A 112 -7.52 -15.80 -14.69
C ILE A 112 -8.40 -14.72 -14.06
N PHE A 113 -7.83 -13.64 -13.51
CA PHE A 113 -8.60 -12.52 -12.97
C PHE A 113 -9.50 -11.87 -14.02
N LYS A 114 -8.98 -11.61 -15.22
CA LYS A 114 -9.76 -11.07 -16.34
C LYS A 114 -10.91 -12.01 -16.74
N GLN A 115 -10.63 -13.30 -16.92
CA GLN A 115 -11.64 -14.30 -17.31
C GLN A 115 -12.77 -14.43 -16.27
N ARG A 116 -12.46 -14.23 -14.99
CA ARG A 116 -13.42 -14.28 -13.89
C ARG A 116 -14.05 -12.92 -13.56
N ASN A 117 -13.73 -11.87 -14.32
CA ASN A 117 -14.12 -10.48 -14.02
C ASN A 117 -13.75 -10.06 -12.57
N SER A 118 -12.64 -10.61 -12.06
CA SER A 118 -12.11 -10.27 -10.76
C SER A 118 -11.27 -9.00 -10.84
N ASN A 119 -11.45 -8.13 -9.86
CA ASN A 119 -10.72 -6.87 -9.72
C ASN A 119 -9.63 -6.95 -8.64
N ILE A 120 -9.22 -8.16 -8.25
CA ILE A 120 -8.14 -8.37 -7.26
C ILE A 120 -6.83 -7.74 -7.75
N GLY A 121 -6.13 -7.04 -6.87
CA GLY A 121 -4.79 -6.54 -7.15
C GLY A 121 -3.72 -7.63 -6.99
N LEU A 122 -2.73 -7.63 -7.88
CA LEU A 122 -1.63 -8.60 -7.85
C LEU A 122 -0.37 -7.99 -7.22
N ILE A 123 0.02 -8.49 -6.06
CA ILE A 123 1.28 -8.17 -5.40
C ILE A 123 2.30 -9.24 -5.78
N VAL A 124 3.41 -8.84 -6.39
CA VAL A 124 4.50 -9.76 -6.73
C VAL A 124 5.58 -9.74 -5.65
N LYS A 125 5.93 -10.91 -5.11
CA LYS A 125 7.06 -11.04 -4.17
C LYS A 125 8.40 -10.97 -4.92
N ILE A 126 9.31 -10.16 -4.39
CA ILE A 126 10.72 -10.09 -4.80
C ILE A 126 11.52 -10.78 -3.71
N ASP A 127 11.78 -12.06 -3.93
CA ASP A 127 12.35 -13.00 -2.96
C ASP A 127 13.51 -13.84 -3.52
N SER A 128 13.92 -13.58 -4.76
CA SER A 128 15.04 -14.27 -5.42
C SER A 128 15.89 -13.34 -6.26
N LYS A 129 17.10 -13.79 -6.60
CA LYS A 129 17.96 -13.15 -7.58
C LYS A 129 17.25 -13.00 -8.93
N ASN A 130 16.53 -14.04 -9.36
CA ASN A 130 15.80 -14.01 -10.63
C ASN A 130 14.70 -12.94 -10.63
N ALA A 131 13.93 -12.80 -9.54
CA ALA A 131 12.93 -11.75 -9.41
C ALA A 131 13.57 -10.35 -9.39
N TYR A 132 14.72 -10.19 -8.72
CA TYR A 132 15.47 -8.94 -8.73
C TYR A 132 16.01 -8.58 -10.13
N GLU A 133 16.59 -9.54 -10.86
CA GLU A 133 17.13 -9.32 -12.22
C GLU A 133 16.02 -8.97 -13.23
N ASN A 134 14.81 -9.50 -13.06
CA ASN A 134 13.65 -9.24 -13.91
C ASN A 134 12.67 -8.20 -13.33
N ILE A 135 13.13 -7.35 -12.40
CA ILE A 135 12.26 -6.40 -11.69
C ILE A 135 11.49 -5.46 -12.62
N ASP A 136 12.08 -5.03 -13.74
CA ASP A 136 11.44 -4.09 -14.65
C ASP A 136 10.22 -4.72 -15.34
N ASP A 137 10.34 -5.98 -15.83
CA ASP A 137 9.22 -6.73 -16.42
C ASP A 137 8.12 -7.03 -15.39
N ILE A 138 8.52 -7.34 -14.15
CA ILE A 138 7.58 -7.54 -13.03
C ILE A 138 6.77 -6.27 -12.77
N LEU A 139 7.42 -5.10 -12.72
CA LEU A 139 6.74 -3.83 -12.45
C LEU A 139 5.72 -3.47 -13.53
N GLU A 140 5.95 -3.87 -14.78
CA GLU A 140 4.97 -3.68 -15.85
C GLU A 140 3.72 -4.56 -15.67
N ASN A 141 3.88 -5.73 -15.05
CA ASN A 141 2.84 -6.75 -14.95
C ASN A 141 2.21 -6.93 -13.57
N CYS A 142 2.69 -6.23 -12.53
CA CYS A 142 2.08 -6.26 -11.19
C CYS A 142 1.27 -5.00 -10.87
N ASP A 143 0.45 -5.05 -9.81
CA ASP A 143 -0.19 -3.86 -9.24
C ASP A 143 0.67 -3.28 -8.09
N ALA A 144 1.39 -4.13 -7.35
CA ALA A 144 2.34 -3.75 -6.30
C ALA A 144 3.44 -4.82 -6.16
N ILE A 145 4.49 -4.53 -5.38
CA ILE A 145 5.55 -5.50 -5.06
C ILE A 145 5.73 -5.66 -3.55
N MET A 146 6.23 -6.83 -3.14
CA MET A 146 6.57 -7.13 -1.75
C MET A 146 8.02 -7.63 -1.68
N ILE A 147 8.89 -6.91 -1.01
CA ILE A 147 10.31 -7.29 -0.85
C ILE A 147 10.41 -8.20 0.37
N ASN A 148 10.82 -9.45 0.15
CA ASN A 148 11.10 -10.41 1.22
C ASN A 148 12.61 -10.51 1.43
N ARG A 149 13.10 -9.91 2.52
CA ARG A 149 14.54 -9.78 2.75
C ARG A 149 15.21 -11.08 3.15
N ASP A 150 14.46 -11.95 3.82
CA ASP A 150 14.99 -13.20 4.36
C ASP A 150 15.31 -14.15 3.21
N GLU A 151 14.38 -14.30 2.26
CA GLU A 151 14.55 -15.12 1.07
C GLU A 151 15.59 -14.51 0.10
N LEU A 152 15.55 -13.19 -0.13
CA LEU A 152 16.59 -12.52 -0.93
C LEU A 152 17.97 -12.74 -0.34
N GLY A 153 18.11 -12.74 0.99
CA GLY A 153 19.38 -12.98 1.67
C GLY A 153 19.88 -14.42 1.62
N MET A 154 19.04 -15.38 1.22
CA MET A 154 19.49 -16.75 0.95
C MET A 154 20.10 -16.88 -0.45
N ASP A 155 19.60 -16.10 -1.41
CA ASP A 155 19.99 -16.19 -2.83
C ASP A 155 21.05 -15.16 -3.26
N LEU A 156 21.16 -14.04 -2.53
CA LEU A 156 22.09 -12.92 -2.80
C LEU A 156 23.06 -12.70 -1.63
N PRO A 157 24.26 -12.14 -1.89
CA PRO A 157 25.20 -11.83 -0.81
C PRO A 157 24.64 -10.83 0.20
N LEU A 158 24.72 -11.15 1.49
CA LEU A 158 24.12 -10.36 2.57
C LEU A 158 24.57 -8.90 2.59
N GLN A 159 25.84 -8.62 2.24
CA GLN A 159 26.37 -7.25 2.19
C GLN A 159 25.75 -6.38 1.09
N ASP A 160 25.17 -6.99 0.05
CA ASP A 160 24.57 -6.28 -1.09
C ASP A 160 23.09 -5.95 -0.84
N LEU A 161 22.42 -6.68 0.07
CA LEU A 161 20.98 -6.54 0.35
C LEU A 161 20.53 -5.10 0.62
N PRO A 162 21.25 -4.27 1.43
CA PRO A 162 20.81 -2.90 1.67
C PRO A 162 20.80 -2.04 0.40
N ILE A 163 21.70 -2.29 -0.55
CA ILE A 163 21.77 -1.57 -1.82
C ILE A 163 20.68 -2.06 -2.77
N ILE A 164 20.50 -3.38 -2.86
CA ILE A 164 19.47 -4.02 -3.69
C ILE A 164 18.07 -3.57 -3.27
N GLN A 165 17.77 -3.55 -1.97
CA GLN A 165 16.48 -3.05 -1.44
C GLN A 165 16.21 -1.62 -1.91
N LYS A 166 17.19 -0.71 -1.75
CA LYS A 166 17.05 0.69 -2.17
C LYS A 166 16.83 0.81 -3.67
N GLU A 167 17.50 -0.02 -4.47
CA GLU A 167 17.31 -0.05 -5.91
C GLU A 167 15.90 -0.48 -6.29
N ILE A 168 15.40 -1.59 -5.72
CA ILE A 168 14.05 -2.11 -5.97
C ILE A 168 13.01 -1.05 -5.59
N ILE A 169 13.12 -0.45 -4.40
CA ILE A 169 12.21 0.60 -3.94
C ILE A 169 12.22 1.79 -4.92
N ARG A 170 13.40 2.22 -5.38
CA ARG A 170 13.52 3.34 -6.32
C ARG A 170 12.86 3.04 -7.67
N LYS A 171 13.09 1.84 -8.24
CA LYS A 171 12.48 1.42 -9.51
C LYS A 171 10.95 1.35 -9.41
N ALA A 172 10.43 0.75 -8.34
CA ALA A 172 9.00 0.64 -8.10
C ALA A 172 8.33 2.01 -7.87
N ASN A 173 8.95 2.89 -7.08
CA ASN A 173 8.51 4.27 -6.92
C ASN A 173 8.49 5.03 -8.26
N PHE A 174 9.51 4.83 -9.10
CA PHE A 174 9.53 5.43 -10.43
C PHE A 174 8.43 4.88 -11.36
N ALA A 175 8.12 3.58 -11.27
CA ALA A 175 7.00 2.96 -11.97
C ALA A 175 5.62 3.31 -11.37
N GLY A 176 5.59 3.93 -10.19
CA GLY A 176 4.34 4.24 -9.46
C GLY A 176 3.64 2.98 -8.92
N LYS A 177 4.41 1.95 -8.57
CA LYS A 177 3.93 0.70 -7.96
C LYS A 177 4.17 0.76 -6.46
N GLU A 178 3.18 0.39 -5.67
CA GLU A 178 3.32 0.33 -4.22
C GLU A 178 4.38 -0.71 -3.82
N VAL A 179 5.22 -0.33 -2.86
CA VAL A 179 6.26 -1.20 -2.30
C VAL A 179 5.95 -1.58 -0.87
N ILE A 180 5.79 -2.88 -0.62
CA ILE A 180 5.65 -3.46 0.71
C ILE A 180 7.01 -4.01 1.11
N LEU A 181 7.53 -3.61 2.26
CA LEU A 181 8.70 -4.25 2.87
C LEU A 181 8.26 -5.20 3.98
N THR A 182 8.86 -6.38 4.01
CA THR A 182 8.58 -7.38 5.03
C THR A 182 9.84 -8.11 5.52
N THR A 183 9.61 -9.02 6.47
CA THR A 183 10.54 -9.79 7.30
C THR A 183 11.51 -8.94 8.12
N GLN A 184 11.87 -9.43 9.30
CA GLN A 184 12.89 -8.83 10.19
C GLN A 184 12.64 -7.34 10.55
N MET A 185 11.38 -6.87 10.52
CA MET A 185 11.07 -5.48 10.83
C MET A 185 11.09 -5.23 12.34
N LEU A 186 10.38 -6.06 13.12
CA LEU A 186 10.34 -6.00 14.59
C LEU A 186 10.42 -7.42 15.19
N GLN A 187 11.17 -8.32 14.56
CA GLN A 187 11.20 -9.76 14.86
C GLN A 187 11.36 -10.10 16.34
N SER A 188 12.20 -9.36 17.08
CA SER A 188 12.40 -9.57 18.51
C SER A 188 11.11 -9.39 19.33
N MET A 189 10.13 -8.65 18.79
CA MET A 189 8.82 -8.42 19.42
C MET A 189 7.85 -9.61 19.33
N VAL A 190 8.20 -10.66 18.59
CA VAL A 190 7.53 -11.97 18.72
C VAL A 190 7.57 -12.41 20.18
N TYR A 191 8.74 -12.27 20.83
CA TYR A 191 8.98 -12.72 22.21
C TYR A 191 9.13 -11.60 23.23
N ASN A 192 9.40 -10.37 22.79
CA ASN A 192 9.71 -9.25 23.68
C ASN A 192 8.70 -8.10 23.56
N PRO A 193 8.39 -7.39 24.65
CA PRO A 193 7.46 -6.27 24.60
C PRO A 193 8.05 -4.98 24.00
N ARG A 194 9.32 -5.00 23.54
CA ARG A 194 10.04 -3.87 22.95
C ARG A 194 11.03 -4.37 21.90
N PRO A 195 11.26 -3.62 20.81
CA PRO A 195 12.24 -3.98 19.81
C PRO A 195 13.65 -3.59 20.26
N THR A 196 14.64 -4.11 19.54
CA THR A 196 16.03 -3.69 19.61
C THR A 196 16.23 -2.32 18.97
N ARG A 197 17.36 -1.66 19.27
CA ARG A 197 17.73 -0.40 18.59
C ARG A 197 17.98 -0.59 17.10
N ALA A 198 18.48 -1.76 16.71
CA ALA A 198 18.76 -2.09 15.32
C ALA A 198 17.46 -2.16 14.50
N GLU A 199 16.44 -2.86 15.00
CA GLU A 199 15.11 -2.94 14.37
C GLU A 199 14.44 -1.57 14.26
N VAL A 200 14.54 -0.73 15.29
CA VAL A 200 14.02 0.66 15.21
C VAL A 200 14.72 1.45 14.09
N SER A 201 16.05 1.33 13.97
CA SER A 201 16.80 1.98 12.90
C SER A 201 16.43 1.44 11.52
N ASP A 202 16.15 0.14 11.42
CA ASP A 202 15.83 -0.53 10.17
C ASP A 202 14.44 -0.11 9.65
N VAL A 203 13.41 -0.13 10.51
CA VAL A 203 12.08 0.45 10.21
C VAL A 203 12.18 1.92 9.78
N ALA A 204 13.01 2.70 10.47
CA ALA A 204 13.22 4.10 10.14
C ALA A 204 13.86 4.27 8.75
N ASN A 205 14.90 3.48 8.44
CA ASN A 205 15.57 3.53 7.14
C ASN A 205 14.65 3.06 6.01
N ALA A 206 13.85 2.02 6.21
CA ALA A 206 12.84 1.59 5.24
C ALA A 206 11.83 2.71 4.91
N THR A 207 11.37 3.41 5.94
CA THR A 207 10.49 4.58 5.79
C THR A 207 11.16 5.69 4.98
N ILE A 208 12.43 5.99 5.27
CA ILE A 208 13.23 7.02 4.56
C ILE A 208 13.51 6.61 3.10
N ASP A 209 13.73 5.32 2.85
CA ASP A 209 13.97 4.78 1.51
C ASP A 209 12.74 4.89 0.61
N GLY A 210 11.55 5.09 1.20
CA GLY A 210 10.32 5.39 0.49
C GLY A 210 9.47 4.17 0.19
N VAL A 211 9.36 3.24 1.14
CA VAL A 211 8.34 2.17 1.08
C VAL A 211 6.93 2.76 1.17
N ASP A 212 5.94 2.07 0.61
CA ASP A 212 4.53 2.43 0.77
C ASP A 212 3.93 1.81 2.02
N ALA A 213 4.32 0.56 2.31
CA ALA A 213 3.82 -0.19 3.45
C ALA A 213 4.91 -1.02 4.12
N ILE A 214 4.72 -1.30 5.40
CA ILE A 214 5.51 -2.25 6.19
C ILE A 214 4.57 -3.34 6.70
N LEU A 215 4.95 -4.60 6.45
CA LEU A 215 4.22 -5.79 6.85
C LEU A 215 4.91 -6.46 8.04
N LEU A 216 4.15 -6.67 9.13
CA LEU A 216 4.53 -7.55 10.24
C LEU A 216 3.96 -8.95 10.01
N ILE A 217 4.80 -9.97 10.19
CA ILE A 217 4.44 -11.37 9.94
C ILE A 217 4.25 -12.09 11.27
N GLU A 218 5.30 -12.73 11.80
CA GLU A 218 5.24 -13.50 13.04
C GLU A 218 4.92 -12.60 14.23
N GLU A 219 5.35 -11.33 14.20
CA GLU A 219 5.11 -10.39 15.28
C GLU A 219 3.63 -10.22 15.59
N THR A 220 2.77 -10.34 14.57
CA THR A 220 1.31 -10.25 14.73
C THR A 220 0.64 -11.61 14.69
N ALA A 221 1.03 -12.51 13.79
CA ALA A 221 0.34 -13.78 13.58
C ALA A 221 0.42 -14.73 14.79
N THR A 222 1.61 -14.88 15.38
CA THR A 222 1.90 -15.87 16.44
C THR A 222 2.65 -15.28 17.65
N GLY A 223 3.11 -14.03 17.56
CA GLY A 223 3.84 -13.36 18.63
C GLY A 223 3.01 -13.11 19.90
N TYR A 224 3.70 -12.92 21.03
CA TYR A 224 3.08 -12.65 22.33
C TYR A 224 2.52 -11.22 22.46
N TYR A 225 2.97 -10.29 21.62
CA TYR A 225 2.67 -8.86 21.73
C TYR A 225 2.12 -8.19 20.46
N PRO A 226 1.14 -8.78 19.74
CA PRO A 226 0.76 -8.36 18.38
C PRO A 226 0.30 -6.89 18.28
N GLU A 227 -0.54 -6.43 19.20
CA GLU A 227 -1.02 -5.04 19.22
C GLU A 227 0.11 -4.07 19.52
N LYS A 228 0.98 -4.43 20.47
CA LYS A 228 2.12 -3.60 20.87
C LYS A 228 3.18 -3.50 19.77
N SER A 229 3.36 -4.56 18.98
CA SER A 229 4.22 -4.54 17.79
C SER A 229 3.68 -3.55 16.77
N LEU A 230 2.37 -3.58 16.49
CA LEU A 230 1.72 -2.62 15.60
C LEU A 230 1.80 -1.18 16.15
N GLU A 231 1.52 -0.96 17.43
CA GLU A 231 1.65 0.36 18.07
C GLU A 231 3.08 0.89 18.00
N THR A 232 4.08 0.01 18.16
CA THR A 232 5.49 0.38 18.10
C THR A 232 5.88 0.76 16.67
N LEU A 233 5.50 -0.04 15.68
CA LEU A 233 5.70 0.29 14.26
C LEU A 233 5.06 1.64 13.90
N ASN A 234 3.81 1.84 14.30
CA ASN A 234 3.08 3.08 14.11
C ASN A 234 3.81 4.29 14.72
N ARG A 235 4.34 4.15 15.94
CA ARG A 235 5.09 5.23 16.61
C ARG A 235 6.37 5.59 15.88
N ILE A 236 7.11 4.60 15.37
CA ILE A 236 8.35 4.83 14.62
C ILE A 236 8.02 5.55 13.30
N VAL A 237 7.11 4.99 12.51
CA VAL A 237 6.68 5.57 11.21
C VAL A 237 6.16 6.99 11.39
N CYS A 238 5.26 7.22 12.35
CA CYS A 238 4.71 8.57 12.60
C CYS A 238 5.77 9.57 13.05
N HIS A 239 6.85 9.12 13.68
CA HIS A 239 7.96 9.99 14.06
C HIS A 239 8.79 10.37 12.82
N ILE A 240 9.16 9.38 12.00
CA ILE A 240 9.94 9.61 10.78
C ILE A 240 9.16 10.46 9.77
N ASP A 241 7.88 10.18 9.53
CA ASP A 241 7.02 10.96 8.62
C ASP A 241 6.93 12.46 8.98
N LYS A 242 7.14 12.82 10.26
CA LYS A 242 7.15 14.22 10.73
C LYS A 242 8.53 14.84 10.65
N SER A 243 9.54 14.09 11.07
CA SER A 243 10.91 14.57 11.22
C SER A 243 11.66 14.61 9.89
N TYR A 244 11.30 13.73 8.98
CA TYR A 244 11.88 13.65 7.65
C TYR A 244 10.86 14.21 6.65
N GLY A 245 10.94 15.51 6.37
CA GLY A 245 10.33 16.04 5.16
C GLY A 245 11.01 15.35 3.97
N ASN A 246 10.26 14.88 2.98
CA ASN A 246 10.82 14.28 1.75
C ASN A 246 11.63 15.33 0.95
N GLU A 247 12.81 15.68 1.47
CA GLU A 247 13.74 16.70 0.99
C GLU A 247 14.63 16.19 -0.13
N LYS A 248 14.66 14.87 -0.36
CA LYS A 248 15.16 14.35 -1.62
C LYS A 248 14.10 14.61 -2.67
N GLU A 249 14.06 15.86 -3.13
CA GLU A 249 13.60 16.20 -4.47
C GLU A 249 14.35 15.27 -5.41
N SER A 250 13.70 14.18 -5.80
CA SER A 250 14.39 13.19 -6.60
C SER A 250 14.79 13.87 -7.90
N GLU A 251 16.06 13.74 -8.28
CA GLU A 251 16.53 14.15 -9.60
C GLU A 251 15.69 13.55 -10.74
N LEU A 252 14.89 12.51 -10.44
CA LEU A 252 13.89 11.85 -11.29
C LEU A 252 12.90 12.80 -11.98
N TYR A 253 12.72 14.04 -11.50
CA TYR A 253 11.76 14.98 -12.09
C TYR A 253 12.40 16.17 -12.82
N LYS A 254 13.72 16.19 -12.97
CA LYS A 254 14.43 17.15 -13.85
C LYS A 254 14.32 16.73 -15.32
N ILE A 255 13.12 16.39 -15.78
CA ILE A 255 12.85 15.94 -17.15
C ILE A 255 12.41 17.15 -17.98
N ALA A 256 13.13 17.43 -19.08
CA ALA A 256 12.66 18.37 -20.10
C ALA A 256 11.43 17.79 -20.83
N ASP A 257 10.44 18.62 -21.18
CA ASP A 257 9.19 18.22 -21.87
C ASP A 257 8.29 17.23 -21.10
N MET A 258 8.09 17.52 -19.81
CA MET A 258 7.22 16.75 -18.93
C MET A 258 5.74 16.80 -19.34
N GLU A 259 5.03 15.67 -19.24
CA GLU A 259 3.57 15.64 -19.43
C GLU A 259 2.83 16.54 -18.42
N LEU A 260 1.67 17.07 -18.82
CA LEU A 260 0.88 18.01 -18.01
C LEU A 260 0.59 17.48 -16.60
N SER A 261 0.21 16.22 -16.46
CA SER A 261 -0.12 15.60 -15.17
C SER A 261 1.06 15.60 -14.21
N HIS A 262 2.25 15.28 -14.70
CA HIS A 262 3.49 15.33 -13.94
C HIS A 262 3.81 16.77 -13.49
N ALA A 263 3.67 17.75 -14.38
CA ALA A 263 3.87 19.16 -14.05
C ALA A 263 2.87 19.68 -13.00
N MET A 264 1.60 19.26 -13.08
CA MET A 264 0.58 19.58 -12.08
C MET A 264 0.94 18.98 -10.71
N CYS A 265 1.39 17.73 -10.63
CA CYS A 265 1.83 17.15 -9.36
C CYS A 265 3.04 17.87 -8.76
N LEU A 266 4.04 18.26 -9.55
CA LEU A 266 5.15 19.06 -9.03
C LEU A 266 4.68 20.43 -8.53
N THR A 267 3.84 21.10 -9.30
CA THR A 267 3.25 22.39 -8.91
C THR A 267 2.46 22.26 -7.60
N SER A 268 1.67 21.19 -7.46
CA SER A 268 0.92 20.91 -6.23
C SER A 268 1.83 20.80 -5.01
N LYS A 269 3.00 20.14 -5.14
CA LYS A 269 3.98 20.00 -4.05
C LYS A 269 4.49 21.37 -3.60
N TYR A 270 4.91 22.23 -4.53
CA TYR A 270 5.37 23.58 -4.19
C TYR A 270 4.25 24.44 -3.60
N LEU A 271 3.04 24.40 -4.17
CA LEU A 271 1.89 25.14 -3.63
C LEU A 271 1.61 24.75 -2.17
N ILE A 272 1.63 23.46 -1.85
CA ILE A 272 1.40 22.96 -0.49
C ILE A 272 2.49 23.43 0.47
N GLU A 273 3.75 23.48 0.03
CA GLU A 273 4.86 23.92 0.87
C GLU A 273 4.84 25.43 1.14
N GLN A 274 4.33 26.22 0.20
CA GLN A 274 4.31 27.69 0.28
C GLN A 274 2.99 28.25 0.83
N THR A 275 1.96 27.42 0.97
CA THR A 275 0.64 27.84 1.48
C THR A 275 0.31 27.10 2.77
N ASN A 276 -0.62 27.63 3.57
CA ASN A 276 -1.15 26.92 4.76
C ASN A 276 -2.14 25.81 4.37
N THR A 277 -1.80 25.03 3.34
CA THR A 277 -2.62 23.93 2.83
C THR A 277 -2.34 22.67 3.65
N ARG A 278 -3.37 22.12 4.30
CA ARG A 278 -3.21 20.96 5.20
C ARG A 278 -3.18 19.63 4.49
N ASN A 279 -3.98 19.49 3.45
CA ASN A 279 -4.15 18.25 2.71
C ASN A 279 -4.52 18.49 1.25
N ILE A 280 -4.37 17.43 0.46
CA ILE A 280 -4.86 17.34 -0.92
C ILE A 280 -6.17 16.58 -0.88
N VAL A 281 -7.20 17.05 -1.57
CA VAL A 281 -8.45 16.31 -1.80
C VAL A 281 -8.55 16.01 -3.30
N THR A 282 -8.81 14.75 -3.64
CA THR A 282 -8.99 14.34 -5.03
C THR A 282 -10.16 13.39 -5.17
N TYR A 283 -10.94 13.53 -6.23
CA TYR A 283 -12.00 12.59 -6.59
C TYR A 283 -11.45 11.60 -7.62
N THR A 284 -11.59 10.30 -7.36
CA THR A 284 -11.05 9.28 -8.26
C THR A 284 -11.92 8.03 -8.27
N LYS A 285 -12.21 7.52 -9.48
CA LYS A 285 -13.03 6.30 -9.62
C LYS A 285 -12.21 5.03 -9.37
N SER A 286 -11.02 4.95 -9.95
CA SER A 286 -10.16 3.75 -9.92
C SER A 286 -8.95 3.87 -8.99
N GLY A 287 -8.78 5.03 -8.34
CA GLY A 287 -7.62 5.34 -7.52
C GLY A 287 -6.38 5.81 -8.29
N LYS A 288 -6.39 5.78 -9.63
CA LYS A 288 -5.23 6.14 -10.46
C LYS A 288 -4.69 7.54 -10.17
N THR A 289 -5.57 8.54 -10.03
CA THR A 289 -5.19 9.91 -9.68
C THR A 289 -4.53 9.99 -8.31
N ALA A 290 -5.11 9.33 -7.30
CA ALA A 290 -4.56 9.33 -5.95
C ALA A 290 -3.17 8.67 -5.89
N ARG A 291 -2.98 7.52 -6.54
CA ARG A 291 -1.66 6.86 -6.67
C ARG A 291 -0.66 7.74 -7.41
N PHE A 292 -1.09 8.38 -8.49
CA PHE A 292 -0.23 9.28 -9.26
C PHE A 292 0.24 10.48 -8.43
N ILE A 293 -0.62 11.08 -7.62
CA ILE A 293 -0.21 12.16 -6.69
C ILE A 293 0.71 11.61 -5.58
N ALA A 294 0.38 10.45 -5.02
CA ALA A 294 1.17 9.80 -3.97
C ALA A 294 2.61 9.47 -4.40
N LYS A 295 2.82 9.13 -5.68
CA LYS A 295 4.14 8.92 -6.29
C LYS A 295 5.11 10.09 -6.08
N TYR A 296 4.60 11.32 -6.04
CA TYR A 296 5.40 12.53 -5.79
C TYR A 296 5.68 12.79 -4.31
N ARG A 297 5.14 11.92 -3.45
CA ARG A 297 5.31 11.90 -2.00
C ARG A 297 5.12 13.28 -1.34
N PRO A 298 3.99 13.98 -1.59
CA PRO A 298 3.76 15.33 -1.07
C PRO A 298 3.82 15.37 0.47
N LYS A 299 4.20 16.52 1.02
CA LYS A 299 4.21 16.72 2.49
C LYS A 299 2.80 16.69 3.08
N ALA A 300 1.81 17.15 2.35
CA ALA A 300 0.39 17.02 2.70
C ALA A 300 -0.09 15.56 2.66
N THR A 301 -1.10 15.26 3.48
CA THR A 301 -1.86 14.01 3.37
C THR A 301 -2.80 14.09 2.17
N ILE A 302 -3.07 12.97 1.50
CA ILE A 302 -4.01 12.90 0.38
C ILE A 302 -5.32 12.28 0.87
N LEU A 303 -6.45 12.93 0.59
CA LEU A 303 -7.79 12.39 0.78
C LEU A 303 -8.39 12.07 -0.59
N ALA A 304 -8.51 10.80 -0.90
CA ALA A 304 -9.13 10.29 -2.11
C ALA A 304 -10.61 10.01 -1.86
N ILE A 305 -11.48 10.77 -2.52
CA ILE A 305 -12.92 10.52 -2.53
C ILE A 305 -13.23 9.53 -3.65
N VAL A 306 -13.80 8.38 -3.28
CA VAL A 306 -14.02 7.24 -4.18
C VAL A 306 -15.50 6.84 -4.19
N PRO A 307 -16.00 6.15 -5.23
CA PRO A 307 -17.42 5.82 -5.34
C PRO A 307 -17.88 4.70 -4.40
N ASP A 308 -16.97 3.83 -3.95
CA ASP A 308 -17.30 2.63 -3.21
C ASP A 308 -16.14 2.11 -2.34
N ASN A 309 -16.49 1.21 -1.40
CA ASN A 309 -15.53 0.56 -0.49
C ASN A 309 -14.46 -0.24 -1.24
N LYS A 310 -14.77 -0.83 -2.40
CA LYS A 310 -13.81 -1.66 -3.15
C LYS A 310 -12.69 -0.81 -3.73
N SER A 311 -13.05 0.35 -4.25
CA SER A 311 -12.12 1.38 -4.72
C SER A 311 -11.31 1.98 -3.57
N ALA A 312 -11.93 2.15 -2.40
CA ALA A 312 -11.26 2.62 -1.18
C ALA A 312 -10.15 1.64 -0.74
N LYS A 313 -10.49 0.36 -0.64
CA LYS A 313 -9.55 -0.70 -0.21
C LYS A 313 -8.35 -0.86 -1.15
N LYS A 314 -8.53 -0.61 -2.45
CA LYS A 314 -7.42 -0.59 -3.41
C LYS A 314 -6.38 0.51 -3.16
N LEU A 315 -6.70 1.52 -2.35
CA LEU A 315 -5.79 2.60 -1.95
C LEU A 315 -5.25 2.42 -0.53
N SER A 316 -5.65 1.36 0.19
CA SER A 316 -5.21 1.12 1.57
C SER A 316 -3.70 0.86 1.67
N LEU A 317 -3.08 0.42 0.58
CA LEU A 317 -1.63 0.21 0.47
C LEU A 317 -0.87 1.43 -0.07
N THR A 318 -1.57 2.44 -0.59
CA THR A 318 -0.93 3.60 -1.23
C THR A 318 -0.44 4.60 -0.18
N TRP A 319 0.84 4.96 -0.21
CA TRP A 319 1.43 5.89 0.75
C TRP A 319 0.71 7.23 0.83
N GLY A 320 0.47 7.70 2.06
CA GLY A 320 -0.08 9.04 2.32
C GLY A 320 -1.54 9.24 1.91
N VAL A 321 -2.19 8.22 1.34
CA VAL A 321 -3.58 8.29 0.88
C VAL A 321 -4.54 7.79 1.96
N TYR A 322 -5.54 8.59 2.29
CA TYR A 322 -6.72 8.21 3.04
C TYR A 322 -7.94 8.29 2.13
N THR A 323 -8.96 7.49 2.40
CA THR A 323 -10.13 7.40 1.54
C THR A 323 -11.40 7.78 2.27
N ASP A 324 -12.32 8.43 1.56
CA ASP A 324 -13.71 8.61 1.97
C ASP A 324 -14.62 8.34 0.76
N ILE A 325 -15.91 8.14 1.00
CA ILE A 325 -16.85 7.64 -0.01
C ILE A 325 -17.88 8.70 -0.37
N GLU A 326 -18.07 8.90 -1.67
CA GLU A 326 -19.20 9.62 -2.24
C GLU A 326 -19.76 8.78 -3.38
N ASP A 327 -20.91 8.15 -3.13
CA ASP A 327 -21.59 7.28 -4.09
C ASP A 327 -22.31 8.07 -5.20
N LYS A 328 -22.58 9.36 -4.96
CA LYS A 328 -23.22 10.23 -5.95
C LYS A 328 -22.23 10.71 -6.99
N LYS A 329 -22.68 10.72 -8.25
CA LYS A 329 -21.97 11.38 -9.33
C LYS A 329 -22.13 12.89 -9.18
N LEU A 330 -21.08 13.56 -8.73
CA LEU A 330 -21.02 15.01 -8.57
C LEU A 330 -20.59 15.70 -9.87
N THR A 331 -20.99 16.95 -10.05
CA THR A 331 -20.35 17.86 -11.02
C THR A 331 -18.99 18.33 -10.49
N MET A 332 -18.17 18.91 -11.37
CA MET A 332 -16.88 19.46 -10.96
C MET A 332 -17.04 20.57 -9.92
N GLU A 333 -18.05 21.44 -10.07
CA GLU A 333 -18.35 22.49 -9.10
C GLU A 333 -18.73 21.90 -7.73
N GLU A 334 -19.58 20.88 -7.71
CA GLU A 334 -19.97 20.20 -6.47
C GLU A 334 -18.79 19.52 -5.78
N MET A 335 -17.89 18.89 -6.55
CA MET A 335 -16.65 18.30 -6.01
C MET A 335 -15.77 19.36 -5.34
N ILE A 336 -15.61 20.51 -5.99
CA ILE A 336 -14.79 21.62 -5.48
C ILE A 336 -15.38 22.21 -4.19
N GLU A 337 -16.71 22.38 -4.13
CA GLU A 337 -17.39 22.93 -2.96
C GLU A 337 -17.45 21.94 -1.78
N LYS A 338 -17.58 20.63 -2.05
CA LYS A 338 -17.60 19.61 -0.99
C LYS A 338 -16.21 19.23 -0.45
N ALA A 339 -15.14 19.45 -1.21
CA ALA A 339 -13.80 19.02 -0.81
C ALA A 339 -13.36 19.52 0.59
N PRO A 340 -13.57 20.79 0.98
CA PRO A 340 -13.26 21.25 2.34
C PRO A 340 -14.08 20.54 3.43
N VAL A 341 -15.36 20.22 3.13
CA VAL A 341 -16.26 19.50 4.06
C VAL A 341 -15.74 18.09 4.32
N PHE A 342 -15.38 17.35 3.26
CA PHE A 342 -14.77 16.03 3.39
C PHE A 342 -13.48 16.06 4.20
N SER A 343 -12.62 17.05 3.94
CA SER A 343 -11.38 17.25 4.69
C SER A 343 -11.62 17.46 6.18
N LYS A 344 -12.57 18.33 6.53
CA LYS A 344 -12.97 18.64 7.91
C LYS A 344 -13.54 17.41 8.62
N ASN A 345 -14.47 16.71 7.98
CA ASN A 345 -15.10 15.48 8.53
C ASN A 345 -14.07 14.36 8.79
N ASN A 346 -13.01 14.32 7.99
CA ASN A 346 -11.92 13.36 8.16
C ASN A 346 -10.83 13.81 9.14
N ASN A 347 -11.03 14.93 9.85
CA ASN A 347 -10.06 15.53 10.77
C ASN A 347 -8.69 15.79 10.11
N LEU A 348 -8.70 16.22 8.85
CA LEU A 348 -7.50 16.59 8.09
C LEU A 348 -7.23 18.09 8.08
N SER A 349 -8.27 18.89 8.30
CA SER A 349 -8.21 20.35 8.32
C SER A 349 -9.23 20.91 9.30
N SER A 350 -8.96 22.12 9.80
CA SER A 350 -9.86 22.91 10.65
C SER A 350 -10.39 24.14 9.90
N GLU A 351 -11.36 24.85 10.48
CA GLU A 351 -11.80 26.14 9.95
C GLU A 351 -10.63 27.13 9.82
N GLY A 352 -10.55 27.83 8.69
CA GLY A 352 -9.46 28.75 8.35
C GLY A 352 -8.21 28.10 7.75
N ASP A 353 -8.15 26.76 7.70
CA ASP A 353 -7.13 26.06 6.92
C ASP A 353 -7.48 26.07 5.41
N TYR A 354 -6.51 25.73 4.57
CA TYR A 354 -6.71 25.56 3.13
C TYR A 354 -6.58 24.09 2.72
N VAL A 355 -7.32 23.71 1.67
CA VAL A 355 -7.20 22.40 1.02
C VAL A 355 -6.88 22.60 -0.45
N LEU A 356 -5.97 21.78 -0.99
CA LEU A 356 -5.72 21.73 -2.43
C LEU A 356 -6.63 20.68 -3.04
N VAL A 357 -7.49 21.09 -3.96
CA VAL A 357 -8.37 20.21 -4.72
C VAL A 357 -7.74 19.92 -6.07
N THR A 358 -7.65 18.64 -6.43
CA THR A 358 -7.16 18.21 -7.74
C THR A 358 -8.04 17.12 -8.33
N LEU A 359 -8.29 17.20 -9.63
CA LEU A 359 -9.20 16.34 -10.36
C LEU A 359 -8.49 15.84 -11.62
N GLY A 360 -8.82 14.61 -12.05
CA GLY A 360 -8.42 14.08 -13.34
C GLY A 360 -9.58 14.11 -14.33
N GLY A 361 -9.34 14.65 -15.53
CA GLY A 361 -10.30 14.64 -16.63
C GLY A 361 -10.29 13.33 -17.43
N ASP A 362 -11.48 12.85 -17.80
CA ASP A 362 -11.64 11.97 -18.96
C ASP A 362 -11.47 12.86 -20.22
N SER A 363 -10.29 12.86 -20.84
CA SER A 363 -10.14 13.61 -22.09
C SER A 363 -11.02 12.96 -23.17
N LYS A 364 -11.64 13.80 -24.01
CA LYS A 364 -12.53 13.35 -25.11
C LYS A 364 -11.84 12.44 -26.14
N GLN A 365 -10.52 12.28 -26.09
CA GLN A 365 -9.72 11.44 -26.98
C GLN A 365 -9.38 10.07 -26.39
N GLY A 366 -9.93 9.70 -25.23
CA GLY A 366 -9.66 8.41 -24.59
C GLY A 366 -8.33 8.34 -23.82
N ASN A 367 -7.54 9.43 -23.81
CA ASN A 367 -6.37 9.56 -22.96
C ASN A 367 -6.79 10.06 -21.58
N PHE A 368 -6.68 9.22 -20.56
CA PHE A 368 -6.92 9.61 -19.18
C PHE A 368 -5.72 10.41 -18.67
N SER A 369 -5.89 11.71 -18.40
CA SER A 369 -4.88 12.47 -17.65
C SER A 369 -5.10 12.22 -16.16
N PRO A 370 -4.11 11.70 -15.41
CA PRO A 370 -4.27 11.48 -13.97
C PRO A 370 -4.71 12.75 -13.22
N THR A 371 -4.23 13.92 -13.64
CA THR A 371 -4.64 15.23 -13.11
C THR A 371 -4.38 16.32 -14.15
N ASP A 372 -5.32 17.23 -14.33
CA ASP A 372 -5.22 18.40 -15.21
C ASP A 372 -5.80 19.68 -14.58
N PHE A 373 -6.19 19.60 -13.29
CA PHE A 373 -6.83 20.69 -12.56
C PHE A 373 -6.29 20.81 -11.13
N LEU A 374 -6.07 22.06 -10.71
CA LEU A 374 -5.68 22.44 -9.35
C LEU A 374 -6.47 23.69 -8.92
N THR A 375 -7.04 23.66 -7.72
CA THR A 375 -7.59 24.84 -7.04
C THR A 375 -7.37 24.75 -5.55
N ILE A 376 -7.24 25.89 -4.87
CA ILE A 376 -7.18 25.96 -3.42
C ILE A 376 -8.54 26.45 -2.90
N LYS A 377 -9.04 25.83 -1.82
CA LYS A 377 -10.29 26.23 -1.17
C LYS A 377 -10.06 26.38 0.34
N GLU A 378 -10.61 27.43 0.90
CA GLU A 378 -10.63 27.64 2.35
C GLU A 378 -11.67 26.71 3.00
N VAL A 379 -11.32 26.19 4.17
CA VAL A 379 -12.22 25.41 5.01
C VAL A 379 -13.06 26.37 5.84
N LYS A 380 -14.35 26.40 5.56
CA LYS A 380 -15.33 27.23 6.27
C LYS A 380 -15.91 26.54 7.51
#